data_AF-A0A3R9G0S6-F1
#
_entry.id   AF-A0A3R9G0S6-F1
#
_cell.length_a   1.000
_cell.length_b   1.000
_cell.length_c   1.000
_cell.angle_alpha   90.00
_cell.angle_beta   90.00
_cell.angle_gamma   90.00
#
_symmetry.space_group_name_H-M   'P 1'
#
loop_
_entity.id
_entity.type
_entity.pdbx_description
1 polymer ?
#
loop_
_entity_poly.entity_id
_entity_poly.type
_entity_poly.pdbx_seq_one_letter_code
_entity_poly.pdbx_strand_id
1 'polypeptide(L)'
;MKREQEEPFLFDYKENKIAPENKEKVDKWLENAKLNDDTKIHSMDIDNKYIYVYAKRYSDVLVSYQRVLKKGKTNSVMKANLKKGNETDEIFVEVKYNPEFCCENTVIEDSYEGE
;
A
#
# COMPACT_ATOMS: atom_id res chain seq x y z
N MET A 1 -27.02 -12.39 25.48
CA MET A 1 -26.41 -11.94 24.21
C MET A 1 -24.92 -11.76 24.42
N LYS A 2 -24.09 -12.63 23.83
CA LYS A 2 -22.67 -12.29 23.63
C LYS A 2 -22.67 -11.26 22.49
N ARG A 3 -22.22 -10.03 22.74
CA ARG A 3 -21.87 -9.13 21.64
C ARG A 3 -20.67 -9.78 20.98
N GLU A 4 -20.82 -10.23 19.75
CA GLU A 4 -19.66 -10.52 18.92
C GLU A 4 -18.86 -9.22 18.87
N GLN A 5 -17.68 -9.24 19.46
CA GLN A 5 -16.78 -8.11 19.46
C GLN A 5 -16.25 -8.05 18.03
N GLU A 6 -16.86 -7.24 17.17
CA GLU A 6 -16.39 -7.04 15.81
C GLU A 6 -14.90 -6.67 15.86
N GLU A 7 -14.06 -7.41 15.14
CA GLU A 7 -12.64 -7.11 15.06
C GLU A 7 -12.47 -5.71 14.45
N PRO A 8 -11.58 -4.86 15.00
CA PRO A 8 -11.41 -3.51 14.50
C PRO A 8 -10.91 -3.53 13.06
N PHE A 9 -11.45 -2.64 12.23
CA PHE A 9 -10.95 -2.42 10.87
C PHE A 9 -9.46 -2.06 10.89
N LEU A 10 -8.64 -2.89 10.23
CA LEU A 10 -7.20 -2.68 10.13
C LEU A 10 -6.85 -1.95 8.83
N PHE A 11 -7.24 -2.53 7.68
CA PHE A 11 -7.01 -1.97 6.36
C PHE A 11 -7.96 -2.55 5.30
N ASP A 12 -8.08 -1.85 4.18
CA ASP A 12 -8.73 -2.25 2.94
C ASP A 12 -7.83 -1.81 1.78
N TYR A 13 -7.76 -2.62 0.72
CA TYR A 13 -6.96 -2.28 -0.46
C TYR A 13 -7.82 -2.32 -1.72
N LYS A 14 -7.56 -1.39 -2.64
CA LYS A 14 -8.30 -1.29 -3.90
C LYS A 14 -7.36 -0.91 -5.04
N GLU A 15 -7.44 -1.69 -6.11
CA GLU A 15 -6.74 -1.39 -7.35
C GLU A 15 -7.44 -0.27 -8.12
N ASN A 16 -6.64 0.57 -8.78
CA ASN A 16 -7.10 1.58 -9.72
C ASN A 16 -8.17 2.53 -9.16
N LYS A 17 -8.13 2.78 -7.84
CA LYS A 17 -9.06 3.65 -7.14
C LYS A 17 -8.33 4.78 -6.44
N ILE A 18 -9.00 5.92 -6.39
CA ILE A 18 -8.57 7.08 -5.60
C ILE A 18 -9.77 7.53 -4.77
N ALA A 19 -9.57 7.71 -3.47
CA ALA A 19 -10.53 8.31 -2.57
C ALA A 19 -10.88 9.72 -3.09
N PRO A 20 -12.18 10.07 -3.23
CA PRO A 20 -12.59 11.34 -3.81
C PRO A 20 -11.93 12.55 -3.15
N GLU A 21 -11.72 12.51 -1.83
CA GLU A 21 -11.05 13.55 -1.05
C GLU A 21 -9.57 13.76 -1.42
N ASN A 22 -8.92 12.75 -2.01
CA ASN A 22 -7.50 12.76 -2.36
C ASN A 22 -7.24 12.95 -3.86
N LYS A 23 -8.30 12.97 -4.68
CA LYS A 23 -8.22 12.88 -6.15
C LYS A 23 -7.22 13.84 -6.77
N GLU A 24 -7.33 15.13 -6.48
CA GLU A 24 -6.46 16.15 -7.07
C GLU A 24 -4.98 15.92 -6.73
N LYS A 25 -4.67 15.61 -5.46
CA LYS A 25 -3.29 15.40 -5.00
C LYS A 25 -2.69 14.14 -5.62
N VAL A 26 -3.47 13.06 -5.64
CA VAL A 26 -3.02 11.75 -6.13
C VAL A 26 -2.89 11.76 -7.65
N ASP A 27 -3.82 12.37 -8.38
CA ASP A 27 -3.73 12.49 -9.85
C ASP A 27 -2.44 13.22 -10.24
N LYS A 28 -2.16 14.37 -9.62
CA LYS A 28 -0.92 15.14 -9.86
C LYS A 28 0.33 14.36 -9.51
N TRP A 29 0.34 13.65 -8.38
CA TRP A 29 1.48 12.82 -8.00
C TRP A 29 1.68 11.65 -8.97
N LEU A 30 0.61 10.99 -9.38
CA LEU A 30 0.63 9.85 -10.28
C LEU A 30 1.14 10.24 -11.67
N GLU A 31 0.76 11.41 -12.19
CA GLU A 31 1.33 11.96 -13.43
C GLU A 31 2.86 12.11 -13.34
N ASN A 32 3.35 12.68 -12.24
CA ASN A 32 4.80 12.83 -12.03
C ASN A 32 5.50 11.47 -11.86
N ALA A 33 4.88 10.53 -11.15
CA ALA A 33 5.41 9.19 -10.95
C ALA A 33 5.52 8.42 -12.28
N LYS A 34 4.51 8.57 -13.16
CA LYS A 34 4.49 7.98 -14.51
C LYS A 34 5.58 8.54 -15.42
N LEU A 35 5.93 9.82 -15.29
CA LEU A 35 6.98 10.45 -16.09
C LEU A 35 8.40 10.18 -15.56
N ASN A 36 8.54 9.65 -14.34
CA ASN A 36 9.84 9.33 -13.77
C ASN A 36 10.29 7.93 -14.18
N ASP A 37 11.32 7.84 -15.03
CA ASP A 37 11.87 6.57 -15.51
C ASP A 37 12.98 5.99 -14.63
N ASP A 38 13.60 6.82 -13.78
CA ASP A 38 14.67 6.39 -12.88
C ASP A 38 14.15 5.57 -11.69
N THR A 39 12.89 5.81 -11.31
CA THR A 39 12.24 5.17 -10.16
C THR A 39 11.09 4.28 -10.61
N LYS A 40 11.19 2.97 -10.31
CA LYS A 40 10.16 1.98 -10.67
C LYS A 40 9.00 1.90 -9.69
N ILE A 41 9.21 2.27 -8.43
CA ILE A 41 8.21 2.14 -7.36
C ILE A 41 8.07 3.50 -6.69
N HIS A 42 6.85 4.01 -6.64
CA HIS A 42 6.49 5.27 -6.03
C HIS A 42 5.44 5.01 -4.96
N SER A 43 5.53 5.76 -3.86
CA SER A 43 4.51 5.73 -2.82
C SER A 43 4.19 7.12 -2.29
N MET A 44 2.94 7.33 -1.91
CA MET A 44 2.47 8.56 -1.26
C MET A 44 1.60 8.18 -0.06
N ASP A 45 1.95 8.68 1.13
CA ASP A 45 1.09 8.65 2.31
C ASP A 45 0.29 9.97 2.39
N ILE A 46 -1.00 9.86 2.69
CA ILE A 46 -1.89 11.00 2.95
C ILE A 46 -2.59 10.80 4.30
N ASP A 47 -2.39 11.80 5.17
CA ASP A 47 -3.08 12.00 6.44
C ASP A 47 -3.06 10.79 7.40
N ASN A 48 -2.02 9.95 7.32
CA ASN A 48 -1.91 8.71 8.11
C ASN A 48 -3.13 7.79 7.97
N LYS A 49 -3.77 7.78 6.79
CA LYS A 49 -5.02 7.05 6.54
C LYS A 49 -5.02 6.35 5.20
N TYR A 50 -4.32 6.91 4.22
CA TYR A 50 -4.22 6.36 2.88
C TYR A 50 -2.76 6.25 2.47
N ILE A 51 -2.40 5.12 1.88
CA ILE A 51 -1.16 4.96 1.14
C ILE A 51 -1.51 4.60 -0.28
N TYR A 52 -0.94 5.34 -1.22
CA TYR A 52 -1.00 5.06 -2.63
C TYR A 52 0.33 4.48 -3.09
N VAL A 53 0.29 3.39 -3.85
CA VAL A 53 1.46 2.76 -4.45
C VAL A 53 1.27 2.72 -5.95
N TYR A 54 2.26 3.22 -6.69
CA TYR A 54 2.35 3.08 -8.13
C TYR A 54 3.66 2.38 -8.47
N ALA A 55 3.61 1.36 -9.31
CA ALA A 55 4.82 0.64 -9.71
C ALA A 55 4.81 0.26 -11.19
N LYS A 56 5.92 0.57 -11.87
CA LYS A 56 6.21 0.19 -13.25
C LYS A 56 6.92 -1.16 -13.31
N ARG A 57 6.57 -1.96 -14.31
CA ARG A 57 7.07 -3.33 -14.57
C ARG A 57 6.66 -4.35 -13.51
N TYR A 58 5.50 -4.13 -12.90
CA TYR A 58 4.89 -5.04 -11.94
C TYR A 58 3.47 -5.36 -12.40
N SER A 59 3.06 -6.60 -12.21
CA SER A 59 1.78 -7.13 -12.69
C SER A 59 0.75 -7.30 -11.57
N ASP A 60 1.19 -7.37 -10.32
CA ASP A 60 0.34 -7.67 -9.17
C ASP A 60 0.97 -7.14 -7.87
N VAL A 61 0.14 -7.00 -6.83
CA VAL A 61 0.58 -6.65 -5.48
C VAL A 61 -0.22 -7.39 -4.40
N LEU A 62 0.53 -7.96 -3.46
CA LEU A 62 -0.03 -8.52 -2.24
C LEU A 62 0.19 -7.54 -1.08
N VAL A 63 -0.90 -6.94 -0.61
CA VAL A 63 -0.90 -6.09 0.59
C VAL A 63 -1.23 -6.94 1.81
N SER A 64 -0.37 -6.88 2.82
CA SER A 64 -0.54 -7.61 4.07
C SER A 64 -0.26 -6.73 5.28
N TYR A 65 -0.87 -7.08 6.40
CA TYR A 65 -0.63 -6.47 7.69
C TYR A 65 0.05 -7.48 8.61
N GLN A 66 1.13 -7.07 9.26
CA GLN A 66 1.91 -7.91 10.16
C GLN A 66 2.18 -7.20 11.47
N ARG A 67 2.00 -7.92 12.59
CA ARG A 67 2.47 -7.49 13.91
C ARG A 67 3.84 -8.09 14.15
N VAL A 68 4.86 -7.26 14.32
CA VAL A 68 6.24 -7.69 14.52
C VAL A 68 6.76 -7.26 15.89
N LEU A 69 7.32 -8.20 16.65
CA LEU A 69 7.98 -7.89 17.91
C LEU A 69 9.43 -7.48 17.63
N LYS A 70 9.75 -6.19 17.80
CA LYS A 70 11.10 -5.65 17.60
C LYS A 70 11.54 -4.92 18.86
N LYS A 71 12.67 -5.36 19.45
CA LYS A 71 13.23 -4.79 20.69
C LYS A 71 12.20 -4.73 21.84
N GLY A 72 11.36 -5.77 21.98
CA GLY A 72 10.32 -5.84 23.02
C GLY A 72 9.09 -4.96 22.79
N LYS A 73 8.98 -4.28 21.65
CA LYS A 73 7.78 -3.53 21.23
C LYS A 73 7.08 -4.24 20.07
N THR A 74 5.77 -4.40 20.17
CA THR A 74 4.95 -4.86 19.05
C THR A 74 4.71 -3.68 18.11
N ASN A 75 5.15 -3.80 16.86
CA ASN A 75 4.94 -2.80 15.82
C ASN A 75 3.96 -3.33 14.79
N SER A 76 3.11 -2.46 14.29
CA SER A 76 2.16 -2.76 13.21
C SER A 76 2.76 -2.32 11.88
N VAL A 77 3.02 -3.28 10.98
CA VAL A 77 3.68 -3.04 9.70
C VAL A 77 2.73 -3.39 8.57
N MET A 78 2.56 -2.45 7.63
CA MET A 78 1.95 -2.74 6.35
C MET A 78 3.04 -3.15 5.36
N LYS A 79 2.85 -4.30 4.70
CA LYS A 79 3.78 -4.80 3.69
C LYS A 79 3.08 -4.94 2.34
N ALA A 80 3.59 -4.25 1.32
CA ALA A 80 3.19 -4.44 -0.07
C ALA A 80 4.28 -5.22 -0.80
N ASN A 81 3.97 -6.44 -1.24
CA ASN A 81 4.88 -7.28 -2.01
C ASN A 81 4.47 -7.21 -3.49
N LEU A 82 5.39 -6.75 -4.33
CA LEU A 82 5.12 -6.52 -5.75
C LEU A 82 5.57 -7.72 -6.58
N LYS A 83 4.71 -8.23 -7.46
CA LYS A 83 5.05 -9.29 -8.41
C LYS A 83 5.59 -8.67 -9.69
N LYS A 84 6.82 -9.02 -10.07
CA LYS A 84 7.42 -8.55 -11.33
C LYS A 84 6.52 -8.90 -12.52
N GLY A 85 6.39 -7.95 -13.42
CA GLY A 85 5.69 -8.07 -14.69
C GLY A 85 6.62 -7.78 -15.86
N ASN A 86 6.02 -7.56 -17.02
CA ASN A 86 6.71 -7.17 -18.24
C ASN A 86 7.03 -5.67 -18.27
N GLU A 87 7.74 -5.20 -19.31
CA GLU A 87 8.17 -3.80 -19.41
C GLU A 87 7.01 -2.79 -19.46
N THR A 88 5.83 -3.23 -19.89
CA THR A 88 4.61 -2.40 -20.03
C THR A 88 3.65 -2.52 -18.86
N ASP A 89 3.89 -3.46 -17.94
CA ASP A 89 2.96 -3.69 -16.83
C ASP A 89 3.07 -2.56 -15.81
N GLU A 90 1.93 -2.11 -15.30
CA GLU A 90 1.88 -1.10 -14.26
C GLU A 90 0.78 -1.47 -13.27
N ILE A 91 1.04 -1.20 -11.99
CA ILE A 91 0.01 -1.28 -10.95
C ILE A 91 -0.19 0.08 -10.29
N PHE A 92 -1.41 0.29 -9.83
CA PHE A 92 -1.76 1.42 -8.98
C PHE A 92 -2.76 0.96 -7.92
N VAL A 93 -2.41 1.15 -6.65
CA VAL A 93 -3.20 0.67 -5.52
C VAL A 93 -3.38 1.74 -4.47
N GLU A 94 -4.61 1.84 -3.99
CA GLU A 94 -4.99 2.53 -2.75
C GLU A 94 -5.01 1.52 -1.61
N VAL A 95 -4.35 1.85 -0.50
CA VAL A 95 -4.52 1.16 0.77
C VAL A 95 -5.06 2.14 1.79
N LYS A 96 -6.29 1.91 2.24
CA LYS A 96 -6.92 2.65 3.32
C LYS A 96 -6.68 1.88 4.62
N TYR A 97 -6.15 2.53 5.64
CA TYR A 97 -5.88 1.90 6.92
C TYR A 97 -6.41 2.72 8.09
N ASN A 98 -6.50 2.08 9.26
CA ASN A 98 -6.94 2.74 10.48
C ASN A 98 -5.73 3.21 11.32
N PRO A 99 -5.46 4.53 11.40
CA PRO A 99 -4.31 5.09 12.15
C PRO A 99 -4.21 4.63 13.61
N GLU A 100 -5.34 4.29 14.24
CA GLU A 100 -5.37 3.87 15.63
C GLU A 100 -4.83 2.45 15.85
N PHE A 101 -4.90 1.59 14.82
CA PHE A 101 -4.51 0.17 14.91
C PHE A 101 -3.38 -0.21 13.92
N CYS A 102 -3.13 0.64 12.93
CA CYS A 102 -2.18 0.47 11.83
C CYS A 102 -1.77 1.85 11.30
N CYS A 103 -0.64 2.06 10.66
CA CYS A 103 0.58 1.29 10.77
C CYS A 103 1.70 2.25 11.11
N GLU A 104 2.61 1.81 11.97
CA GLU A 104 3.75 2.63 12.37
C GLU A 104 4.79 2.68 11.25
N ASN A 105 4.79 1.69 10.35
CA ASN A 105 5.69 1.59 9.21
C ASN A 105 5.01 0.97 7.99
N THR A 106 5.47 1.41 6.82
CA THR A 106 5.11 0.85 5.51
C THR A 106 6.37 0.31 4.86
N VAL A 107 6.33 -0.96 4.46
CA VAL A 107 7.43 -1.62 3.75
C VAL A 107 6.92 -2.02 2.37
N ILE A 108 7.57 -1.51 1.34
CA ILE A 108 7.29 -1.88 -0.06
C ILE A 108 8.51 -2.64 -0.55
N GLU A 109 8.32 -3.92 -0.87
CA GLU A 109 9.40 -4.81 -1.31
C GLU A 109 9.12 -5.37 -2.69
N ASP A 110 10.18 -5.47 -3.49
CA ASP A 110 10.23 -6.26 -4.71
C ASP A 110 10.42 -7.74 -4.33
N SER A 111 9.40 -8.58 -4.45
CA SER A 111 9.50 -10.05 -4.28
C SER A 111 8.16 -10.70 -4.67
N TYR A 112 8.04 -11.70 -5.56
CA TYR A 112 8.86 -12.89 -5.83
C TYR A 112 8.97 -13.20 -7.34
N GLU A 113 10.00 -13.95 -7.76
CA GLU A 113 9.89 -14.83 -8.94
C GLU A 113 8.87 -15.92 -8.54
N GLY A 114 7.69 -15.90 -9.15
CA GLY A 114 6.77 -17.03 -9.01
C GLY A 114 7.44 -18.25 -9.64
N GLU A 115 7.70 -19.27 -8.83
CA GLU A 115 7.91 -20.63 -9.34
C GLU A 115 6.66 -21.11 -10.10
#